data_AF-C6XDI0-F1
#
_entry.id   AF-C6XDI0-F1
#
_cell.length_a   1.000
_cell.length_b   1.000
_cell.length_c   1.000
_cell.angle_alpha   90.00
_cell.angle_beta   90.00
_cell.angle_gamma   90.00
#
_symmetry.space_group_name_H-M   'P 1'
#
loop_
_entity.id
_entity.type
_entity.pdbx_description
1 polymer ?
#
loop_
_entity_poly.entity_id
_entity_poly.type
_entity_poly.pdbx_seq_one_letter_code
_entity_poly.pdbx_strand_id
1 'polypeptide(L)'
;MRSLIVCSTLIFALGHQAAFAAPTNERVSVVFGKGCNIAVTLPHTRHGGIGNGGDPDSQEGGMEVNPLPASWKSNMGRMYFSLECMDKNDPNLMQPSGVLNSTTNTWGKDPDYMRSYLTTSTEAYERNKAEEIIETTQVYDIKAVNGHGWADTYVYLIGDEQYRQRSMSFCIFHDSKALCGNGKVAYVNEPQGDLTQHAIEILRTIEFLPDVPAVEPVKQ
;
A
#
# COMPACT_ATOMS: atom_id res chain seq x y z
N MET A 1 75.09 18.34 -12.87
CA MET A 1 74.02 17.93 -11.94
C MET A 1 72.93 19.01 -11.96
N ARG A 2 71.81 18.77 -12.65
CA ARG A 2 70.63 19.66 -12.62
C ARG A 2 69.46 18.79 -12.16
N SER A 3 68.99 19.02 -10.94
CA SER A 3 67.80 18.37 -10.39
C SER A 3 66.56 19.12 -10.85
N LEU A 4 65.67 18.44 -11.57
CA LEU A 4 64.30 18.91 -11.83
C LEU A 4 63.41 18.47 -10.67
N ILE A 5 62.76 19.43 -10.01
CA ILE A 5 61.70 19.22 -9.02
C ILE A 5 60.38 19.24 -9.81
N VAL A 6 59.71 18.09 -9.88
CA VAL A 6 58.36 17.97 -10.45
C VAL A 6 57.36 18.24 -9.34
N CYS A 7 56.65 19.37 -9.45
CA CYS A 7 55.59 19.77 -8.53
C CYS A 7 54.26 19.19 -9.04
N SER A 8 53.81 18.08 -8.46
CA SER A 8 52.51 17.47 -8.76
C SER A 8 51.40 18.20 -7.99
N THR A 9 50.60 18.98 -8.70
CA THR A 9 49.40 19.64 -8.17
C THR A 9 48.25 18.62 -8.11
N LEU A 10 47.87 18.19 -6.91
CA LEU A 10 46.69 17.36 -6.69
C LEU A 10 45.43 18.25 -6.76
N ILE A 11 44.63 18.09 -7.80
CA ILE A 11 43.32 18.76 -7.92
C ILE A 11 42.28 17.89 -7.20
N PHE A 12 41.89 18.29 -5.98
CA PHE A 12 40.72 17.72 -5.30
C PHE A 12 39.45 18.29 -5.95
N ALA A 13 38.78 17.47 -6.76
CA ALA A 13 37.44 17.77 -7.22
C ALA A 13 36.47 17.64 -6.03
N LEU A 14 36.07 18.78 -5.45
CA LEU A 14 34.96 18.89 -4.50
C LEU A 14 33.65 18.60 -5.24
N GLY A 15 33.30 17.32 -5.34
CA GLY A 15 31.99 16.89 -5.79
C GLY A 15 30.92 17.42 -4.83
N HIS A 16 30.16 18.42 -5.28
CA HIS A 16 28.96 18.87 -4.59
C HIS A 16 27.93 17.75 -4.68
N GLN A 17 27.81 16.94 -3.62
CA GLN A 17 26.65 16.08 -3.45
C GLN A 17 25.46 17.01 -3.21
N ALA A 18 24.65 17.19 -4.25
CA ALA A 18 23.34 17.79 -4.09
C ALA A 18 22.57 16.94 -3.08
N ALA A 19 22.31 17.50 -1.90
CA ALA A 19 21.43 16.87 -0.93
C ALA A 19 20.05 16.80 -1.58
N PHE A 20 19.64 15.59 -1.99
CA PHE A 20 18.27 15.35 -2.44
C PHE A 20 17.35 15.70 -1.26
N ALA A 21 16.63 16.80 -1.37
CA ALA A 21 15.63 17.19 -0.38
C ALA A 21 14.63 16.04 -0.21
N ALA A 22 14.21 15.79 1.04
CA ALA A 22 13.20 14.79 1.32
C ALA A 22 11.93 15.09 0.48
N PRO A 23 11.20 14.06 0.02
CA PRO A 23 9.97 14.26 -0.73
C PRO A 23 9.02 15.13 0.07
N THR A 24 8.48 16.18 -0.53
CA THR A 24 7.41 16.96 0.08
C THR A 24 6.15 16.11 0.03
N ASN A 25 5.51 15.88 1.18
CA ASN A 25 4.24 15.18 1.22
C ASN A 25 3.09 16.15 0.88
N GLU A 26 2.12 15.67 0.14
CA GLU A 26 0.93 16.41 -0.28
C GLU A 26 -0.32 15.68 0.22
N ARG A 27 -1.27 16.45 0.74
CA ARG A 27 -2.59 15.93 1.11
C ARG A 27 -3.52 16.09 -0.09
N VAL A 28 -4.02 14.97 -0.58
CA VAL A 28 -4.94 14.90 -1.73
C VAL A 28 -6.27 14.29 -1.30
N SER A 29 -7.37 14.67 -1.96
CA SER A 29 -8.71 14.18 -1.66
C SER A 29 -9.50 13.77 -2.89
N VAL A 30 -10.41 12.81 -2.73
CA VAL A 30 -11.28 12.30 -3.80
C VAL A 30 -12.59 11.77 -3.22
N VAL A 31 -13.62 11.74 -4.05
CA VAL A 31 -14.93 11.17 -3.74
C VAL A 31 -15.09 9.85 -4.48
N PHE A 32 -15.08 8.72 -3.76
CA PHE A 32 -15.35 7.39 -4.32
C PHE A 32 -16.83 6.98 -4.27
N GLY A 33 -17.67 7.84 -3.70
CA GLY A 33 -19.08 7.57 -3.50
C GLY A 33 -19.56 8.14 -2.17
N LYS A 34 -20.86 7.97 -1.90
CA LYS A 34 -21.49 8.41 -0.67
C LYS A 34 -20.83 7.74 0.54
N GLY A 35 -20.39 8.53 1.51
CA GLY A 35 -19.68 8.11 2.72
C GLY A 35 -18.20 7.75 2.50
N CYS A 36 -17.66 7.97 1.30
CA CYS A 36 -16.24 7.73 0.96
C CYS A 36 -15.64 8.92 0.21
N ASN A 37 -15.95 10.13 0.65
CA ASN A 37 -15.07 11.26 0.42
C ASN A 37 -13.86 11.10 1.33
N ILE A 38 -12.66 10.93 0.78
CA ILE A 38 -11.46 10.70 1.59
C ILE A 38 -10.35 11.69 1.27
N ALA A 39 -9.51 11.96 2.26
CA ALA A 39 -8.20 12.55 2.09
C ALA A 39 -7.11 11.54 2.46
N VAL A 40 -5.98 11.63 1.78
CA VAL A 40 -4.78 10.83 2.07
C VAL A 40 -3.55 11.72 1.90
N THR A 41 -2.49 11.43 2.65
CA THR A 41 -1.19 12.08 2.47
C THR A 41 -0.28 11.17 1.66
N LEU A 42 0.16 11.65 0.50
CA LEU A 42 1.07 10.93 -0.40
C LEU A 42 2.35 11.74 -0.61
N PRO A 43 3.49 11.10 -0.91
CA PRO A 43 4.64 11.82 -1.44
C PRO A 43 4.23 12.56 -2.73
N HIS A 44 4.63 13.82 -2.85
CA HIS A 44 4.45 14.56 -4.08
C HIS A 44 5.27 13.90 -5.20
N THR A 45 4.59 13.46 -6.25
CA THR A 45 5.20 12.78 -7.39
C THR A 45 4.58 13.29 -8.69
N ARG A 46 5.30 13.13 -9.80
CA ARG A 46 4.89 13.70 -11.10
C ARG A 46 3.65 13.03 -11.68
N HIS A 47 3.46 11.75 -11.38
CA HIS A 47 2.42 10.90 -11.96
C HIS A 47 1.56 10.20 -10.91
N GLY A 48 1.94 10.25 -9.63
CA GLY A 48 1.13 9.72 -8.55
C GLY A 48 0.03 10.68 -8.10
N GLY A 49 -0.89 10.15 -7.30
CA GLY A 49 -2.07 10.86 -6.83
C GLY A 49 -3.17 9.88 -6.43
N ILE A 50 -4.38 10.41 -6.25
CA ILE A 50 -5.57 9.64 -5.92
C ILE A 50 -6.66 9.87 -6.96
N GLY A 51 -7.50 8.88 -7.23
CA GLY A 51 -8.62 8.95 -8.18
C GLY A 51 -8.39 8.16 -9.45
N ASN A 52 -7.33 8.44 -10.22
CA ASN A 52 -6.90 7.59 -11.36
C ASN A 52 -5.67 6.71 -11.00
N GLY A 53 -5.21 6.74 -9.75
CA GLY A 53 -4.00 6.04 -9.28
C GLY A 53 -4.18 4.54 -9.06
N GLY A 54 -5.12 3.91 -9.75
CA GLY A 54 -5.37 2.47 -9.70
C GLY A 54 -4.54 1.71 -10.75
N ASP A 55 -4.84 0.44 -10.94
CA ASP A 55 -4.37 -0.24 -12.14
C ASP A 55 -4.91 0.53 -13.37
N PRO A 56 -4.06 1.10 -14.25
CA PRO A 56 -4.54 1.86 -15.41
C PRO A 56 -5.45 1.04 -16.32
N ASP A 57 -5.42 -0.29 -16.20
CA ASP A 57 -6.24 -1.21 -16.97
C ASP A 57 -7.62 -1.49 -16.34
N SER A 58 -7.87 -1.14 -15.07
CA SER A 58 -9.09 -1.58 -14.36
C SER A 58 -10.27 -0.58 -14.33
N GLN A 59 -10.12 0.66 -14.80
CA GLN A 59 -11.11 1.76 -14.62
C GLN A 59 -11.54 2.02 -13.16
N GLU A 60 -10.98 1.30 -12.19
CA GLU A 60 -11.21 1.51 -10.77
C GLU A 60 -10.32 2.65 -10.31
N GLY A 61 -10.86 3.48 -9.42
CA GLY A 61 -10.02 4.50 -8.85
C GLY A 61 -8.99 3.91 -7.89
N GLY A 62 -7.95 4.67 -7.59
CA GLY A 62 -6.86 4.16 -6.76
C GLY A 62 -5.94 5.24 -6.24
N MET A 63 -4.89 4.82 -5.53
CA MET A 63 -3.79 5.67 -5.10
C MET A 63 -2.46 5.15 -5.65
N GLU A 64 -1.66 6.04 -6.23
CA GLU A 64 -0.36 5.72 -6.84
C GLU A 64 0.73 6.68 -6.33
N VAL A 65 1.93 6.15 -6.15
CA VAL A 65 3.17 6.89 -5.95
C VAL A 65 4.10 6.56 -7.11
N ASN A 66 4.29 7.51 -8.04
CA ASN A 66 5.06 7.30 -9.26
C ASN A 66 5.70 8.60 -9.78
N PRO A 67 7.04 8.68 -9.91
CA PRO A 67 8.01 7.66 -9.48
C PRO A 67 8.07 7.52 -7.96
N LEU A 68 8.58 6.40 -7.47
CA LEU A 68 8.85 6.24 -6.03
C LEU A 68 9.92 7.23 -5.55
N PRO A 69 9.80 7.77 -4.32
CA PRO A 69 10.88 8.48 -3.68
C PRO A 69 12.20 7.70 -3.68
N ALA A 70 13.28 8.33 -4.15
CA ALA A 70 14.61 7.70 -4.14
C ALA A 70 15.07 7.27 -2.73
N SER A 71 14.59 7.95 -1.69
CA SER A 71 14.85 7.62 -0.29
C SER A 71 14.28 6.27 0.14
N TRP A 72 13.24 5.76 -0.53
CA TRP A 72 12.63 4.47 -0.22
C TRP A 72 13.48 3.29 -0.71
N LYS A 73 14.45 3.54 -1.61
CA LYS A 73 15.42 2.55 -2.13
C LYS A 73 14.75 1.25 -2.61
N SER A 74 13.55 1.35 -3.17
CA SER A 74 12.79 0.22 -3.68
C SER A 74 13.21 -0.15 -5.10
N ASN A 75 13.27 -1.44 -5.37
CA ASN A 75 13.41 -1.97 -6.72
C ASN A 75 12.07 -2.00 -7.47
N MET A 76 10.96 -1.65 -6.82
CA MET A 76 9.68 -1.47 -7.50
C MET A 76 9.70 -0.17 -8.32
N GLY A 77 9.04 -0.17 -9.48
CA GLY A 77 8.92 1.05 -10.30
C GLY A 77 7.89 2.06 -9.77
N ARG A 78 6.87 1.57 -9.05
CA ARG A 78 5.77 2.34 -8.48
C ARG A 78 5.13 1.58 -7.32
N MET A 79 4.37 2.28 -6.50
CA MET A 79 3.44 1.69 -5.54
C MET A 79 2.04 2.13 -5.95
N TYR A 80 1.11 1.19 -6.03
CA TYR A 80 -0.27 1.49 -6.36
C TYR A 80 -1.20 0.58 -5.57
N PHE A 81 -2.39 1.10 -5.30
CA PHE A 81 -3.50 0.35 -4.72
C PHE A 81 -4.78 0.71 -5.47
N SER A 82 -5.55 -0.31 -5.86
CA SER A 82 -6.96 -0.12 -6.18
C SER A 82 -7.71 0.38 -4.94
N LEU A 83 -8.79 1.12 -5.15
CA LEU A 83 -9.65 1.61 -4.08
C LEU A 83 -11.11 1.36 -4.45
N GLU A 84 -11.82 0.72 -3.53
CA GLU A 84 -13.26 0.49 -3.62
C GLU A 84 -13.95 0.95 -2.35
N CYS A 85 -15.08 1.64 -2.51
CA CYS A 85 -15.96 2.01 -1.41
C CYS A 85 -17.16 1.07 -1.35
N MET A 86 -17.32 0.38 -0.22
CA MET A 86 -18.39 -0.58 0.01
C MET A 86 -19.17 -0.24 1.28
N ASP A 87 -20.36 -0.82 1.42
CA ASP A 87 -21.00 -0.88 2.73
C ASP A 87 -20.21 -1.81 3.65
N LYS A 88 -20.06 -1.43 4.92
CA LYS A 88 -19.31 -2.22 5.92
C LYS A 88 -19.87 -3.64 6.11
N ASN A 89 -21.15 -3.83 5.80
CA ASN A 89 -21.84 -5.12 5.91
C ASN A 89 -22.05 -5.79 4.54
N ASP A 90 -21.36 -5.35 3.48
CA ASP A 90 -21.47 -5.97 2.17
C ASP A 90 -20.99 -7.43 2.25
N PRO A 91 -21.77 -8.41 1.74
CA PRO A 91 -21.38 -9.82 1.76
C PRO A 91 -20.13 -10.11 0.91
N ASN A 92 -19.81 -9.25 -0.05
CA ASN A 92 -18.63 -9.35 -0.91
C ASN A 92 -17.44 -8.56 -0.35
N LEU A 93 -17.56 -7.96 0.84
CA LEU A 93 -16.46 -7.28 1.47
C LEU A 93 -15.26 -8.25 1.57
N MET A 94 -14.09 -7.75 1.20
CA MET A 94 -12.86 -8.52 1.29
C MET A 94 -12.67 -9.06 2.70
N GLN A 95 -12.44 -10.37 2.79
CA GLN A 95 -12.30 -11.07 4.06
C GLN A 95 -10.88 -10.84 4.61
N PRO A 96 -10.75 -10.46 5.89
CA PRO A 96 -9.44 -10.31 6.52
C PRO A 96 -8.74 -11.66 6.66
N SER A 97 -7.43 -11.69 6.44
CA SER A 97 -6.59 -12.81 6.89
C SER A 97 -6.43 -12.87 8.42
N GLY A 98 -6.89 -11.84 9.13
CA GLY A 98 -6.77 -11.69 10.58
C GLY A 98 -8.08 -11.68 11.34
N VAL A 99 -7.97 -11.74 12.66
CA VAL A 99 -9.10 -11.71 13.60
C VAL A 99 -9.02 -10.43 14.43
N LEU A 100 -10.17 -9.77 14.62
CA LEU A 100 -10.28 -8.63 15.53
C LEU A 100 -10.33 -9.12 16.97
N ASN A 101 -9.32 -8.77 17.77
CA ASN A 101 -9.35 -9.00 19.20
C ASN A 101 -10.34 -8.03 19.86
N SER A 102 -11.45 -8.55 20.39
CA SER A 102 -12.51 -7.74 21.01
C SER A 102 -12.09 -7.03 22.31
N THR A 103 -11.04 -7.51 22.98
CA THR A 103 -10.55 -6.92 24.23
C THR A 103 -9.63 -5.74 23.97
N THR A 104 -8.69 -5.89 23.03
CA THR A 104 -7.72 -4.84 22.70
C THR A 104 -8.20 -3.93 21.58
N ASN A 105 -9.27 -4.32 20.88
CA ASN A 105 -9.75 -3.69 19.66
C ASN A 105 -8.64 -3.51 18.62
N THR A 106 -7.88 -4.59 18.39
CA THR A 106 -6.78 -4.62 17.42
C THR A 106 -6.89 -5.84 16.51
N TRP A 107 -6.60 -5.66 15.23
CA TRP A 107 -6.46 -6.75 14.29
C TRP A 107 -5.14 -7.48 14.48
N GLY A 108 -5.18 -8.81 14.41
CA GLY A 108 -4.00 -9.65 14.51
C GLY A 108 -4.13 -10.90 13.68
N LYS A 109 -2.99 -11.51 13.36
CA LYS A 109 -2.95 -12.80 12.69
C LYS A 109 -3.35 -13.91 13.67
N ASP A 110 -4.23 -14.79 13.23
CA ASP A 110 -4.61 -16.01 13.94
C ASP A 110 -4.31 -17.23 13.05
N PRO A 111 -3.17 -17.90 13.24
CA PRO A 111 -2.79 -19.05 12.43
C PRO A 111 -3.79 -20.21 12.48
N ASP A 112 -4.47 -20.42 13.61
CA ASP A 112 -5.39 -21.54 13.77
C ASP A 112 -6.71 -21.27 13.03
N TYR A 113 -7.21 -20.03 13.11
CA TYR A 113 -8.32 -19.57 12.29
C TYR A 113 -8.01 -19.70 10.79
N MET A 114 -6.86 -19.18 10.36
CA MET A 114 -6.41 -19.27 8.97
C MET A 114 -6.30 -20.73 8.51
N ARG A 115 -5.72 -21.61 9.33
CA ARG A 115 -5.61 -23.04 9.02
C ARG A 115 -6.98 -23.69 8.85
N SER A 116 -7.92 -23.41 9.75
CA SER A 116 -9.29 -23.91 9.63
C SER A 116 -9.96 -23.46 8.33
N TYR A 117 -9.80 -22.19 7.96
CA TYR A 117 -10.32 -21.66 6.71
C TYR A 117 -9.68 -22.33 5.49
N LEU A 118 -8.34 -22.27 5.39
CA LEU A 118 -7.58 -22.73 4.23
C LEU A 118 -7.73 -24.24 3.98
N THR A 119 -7.80 -25.05 5.04
CA THR A 119 -7.98 -26.51 4.91
C THR A 119 -9.37 -26.92 4.42
N THR A 120 -10.38 -26.04 4.58
CA THR A 120 -11.75 -26.26 4.08
C THR A 120 -12.05 -25.54 2.76
N SER A 121 -11.11 -24.76 2.23
CA SER A 121 -11.27 -24.04 0.96
C SER A 121 -11.66 -24.99 -0.17
N THR A 122 -12.48 -24.52 -1.11
CA THR A 122 -12.77 -25.24 -2.36
C THR A 122 -11.55 -25.31 -3.27
N GLU A 123 -10.63 -24.36 -3.15
CA GLU A 123 -9.40 -24.28 -3.94
C GLU A 123 -8.35 -25.28 -3.43
N ALA A 124 -8.01 -26.27 -4.27
CA ALA A 124 -7.05 -27.31 -3.90
C ALA A 124 -5.66 -26.74 -3.56
N TYR A 125 -5.28 -25.65 -4.22
CA TYR A 125 -4.03 -24.96 -3.97
C TYR A 125 -3.96 -24.42 -2.54
N GLU A 126 -4.99 -23.72 -2.07
CA GLU A 126 -5.03 -23.15 -0.71
C GLU A 126 -4.95 -24.25 0.35
N ARG A 127 -5.68 -25.35 0.15
CA ARG A 127 -5.60 -26.52 1.05
C ARG A 127 -4.19 -27.09 1.11
N ASN A 128 -3.54 -27.27 -0.04
CA ASN A 128 -2.22 -27.89 -0.14
C ASN A 128 -1.08 -26.97 0.32
N LYS A 129 -1.31 -25.65 0.35
CA LYS A 129 -0.32 -24.63 0.70
C LYS A 129 -0.66 -23.86 1.98
N ALA A 130 -1.59 -24.39 2.80
CA ALA A 130 -2.11 -23.69 3.97
C ALA A 130 -1.00 -23.17 4.90
N GLU A 131 -0.02 -24.00 5.28
CA GLU A 131 1.05 -23.57 6.17
C GLU A 131 1.99 -22.52 5.54
N GLU A 132 2.27 -22.61 4.24
CA GLU A 132 3.13 -21.64 3.53
C GLU A 132 2.41 -20.28 3.39
N ILE A 133 1.11 -20.31 3.10
CA ILE A 133 0.24 -19.12 3.10
C ILE A 133 0.22 -18.51 4.50
N ILE A 134 -0.03 -19.32 5.53
CA ILE A 134 -0.02 -18.86 6.92
C ILE A 134 1.33 -18.24 7.25
N GLU A 135 2.45 -18.91 6.99
CA GLU A 135 3.80 -18.42 7.32
C GLU A 135 4.09 -17.07 6.66
N THR A 136 3.78 -16.94 5.37
CA THR A 136 4.10 -15.75 4.58
C THR A 136 3.13 -14.59 4.78
N THR A 137 1.92 -14.85 5.28
CA THR A 137 0.93 -13.80 5.53
C THR A 137 1.26 -13.02 6.80
N GLN A 138 1.18 -11.69 6.73
CA GLN A 138 1.29 -10.80 7.89
C GLN A 138 0.03 -9.95 7.98
N VAL A 139 -0.43 -9.67 9.20
CA VAL A 139 -1.62 -8.85 9.46
C VAL A 139 -1.22 -7.65 10.28
N TYR A 140 -1.75 -6.49 9.92
CA TYR A 140 -1.46 -5.20 10.53
C TYR A 140 -2.76 -4.53 10.95
N ASP A 141 -2.77 -4.02 12.19
CA ASP A 141 -3.81 -3.12 12.68
C ASP A 141 -3.63 -1.72 12.07
N ILE A 142 -4.66 -1.22 11.40
CA ILE A 142 -4.64 0.08 10.73
C ILE A 142 -5.57 1.04 11.46
N LYS A 143 -4.96 2.00 12.17
CA LYS A 143 -5.64 3.15 12.77
C LYS A 143 -5.44 4.35 11.84
N ALA A 144 -6.46 4.61 11.03
CA ALA A 144 -6.52 5.79 10.18
C ALA A 144 -6.89 7.03 11.03
N VAL A 145 -6.97 8.22 10.44
CA VAL A 145 -7.23 9.47 11.18
C VAL A 145 -8.56 9.41 11.96
N ASN A 146 -9.60 8.89 11.32
CA ASN A 146 -10.93 8.70 11.92
C ASN A 146 -11.56 7.35 11.55
N GLY A 147 -10.76 6.40 11.07
CA GLY A 147 -11.18 5.04 10.72
C GLY A 147 -10.31 3.97 11.37
N HIS A 148 -10.80 2.74 11.38
CA HIS A 148 -10.08 1.60 11.91
C HIS A 148 -10.30 0.37 11.04
N GLY A 149 -9.28 -0.44 10.85
CA GLY A 149 -9.38 -1.63 10.04
C GLY A 149 -8.08 -2.42 10.03
N TRP A 150 -7.87 -3.15 8.96
CA TRP A 150 -6.76 -4.08 8.82
C TRP A 150 -6.07 -3.90 7.48
N ALA A 151 -4.80 -4.29 7.44
CA ALA A 151 -4.10 -4.63 6.22
C ALA A 151 -3.46 -6.00 6.40
N ASP A 152 -3.35 -6.77 5.33
CA ASP A 152 -2.52 -7.95 5.31
C ASP A 152 -1.62 -7.95 4.09
N THR A 153 -0.48 -8.63 4.21
CA THR A 153 0.39 -8.93 3.09
C THR A 153 0.44 -10.41 2.87
N TYR A 154 0.41 -10.84 1.62
CA TYR A 154 0.49 -12.25 1.25
C TYR A 154 1.33 -12.41 -0.01
N VAL A 155 1.81 -13.63 -0.25
CA VAL A 155 2.58 -13.98 -1.45
C VAL A 155 1.75 -14.95 -2.28
N TYR A 156 1.56 -14.64 -3.56
CA TYR A 156 1.05 -15.63 -4.50
C TYR A 156 2.13 -16.70 -4.73
N LEU A 157 1.90 -17.92 -4.25
CA LEU A 157 2.86 -19.05 -4.38
C LEU A 157 2.63 -19.87 -5.65
N ILE A 158 1.81 -19.38 -6.58
CA ILE A 158 1.61 -19.94 -7.92
C ILE A 158 2.49 -19.21 -8.94
N GLY A 159 2.81 -19.89 -10.05
CA GLY A 159 3.63 -19.32 -11.11
C GLY A 159 5.13 -19.41 -10.85
N ASP A 160 5.90 -18.62 -11.60
CA ASP A 160 7.35 -18.61 -11.54
C ASP A 160 7.84 -17.96 -10.24
N GLU A 161 8.62 -18.74 -9.48
CA GLU A 161 9.23 -18.32 -8.22
C GLU A 161 10.04 -17.04 -8.35
N GLN A 162 10.73 -16.85 -9.49
CA GLN A 162 11.61 -15.71 -9.71
C GLN A 162 10.87 -14.37 -9.71
N TYR A 163 9.62 -14.36 -10.18
CA TYR A 163 8.81 -13.16 -10.33
C TYR A 163 7.73 -13.02 -9.25
N ARG A 164 7.77 -13.83 -8.18
CA ARG A 164 6.80 -13.72 -7.10
C ARG A 164 6.83 -12.33 -6.48
N GLN A 165 5.64 -11.82 -6.22
CA GLN A 165 5.40 -10.52 -5.61
C GLN A 165 4.67 -10.70 -4.28
N ARG A 166 4.97 -9.81 -3.33
CA ARG A 166 4.18 -9.63 -2.12
C ARG A 166 3.09 -8.62 -2.43
N SER A 167 1.86 -9.06 -2.27
CA SER A 167 0.68 -8.21 -2.36
C SER A 167 0.31 -7.69 -0.98
N MET A 168 -0.44 -6.61 -0.94
CA MET A 168 -1.11 -6.10 0.24
C MET A 168 -2.58 -5.88 -0.08
N SER A 169 -3.43 -6.29 0.85
CA SER A 169 -4.86 -6.04 0.87
C SER A 169 -5.20 -5.28 2.14
N PHE A 170 -6.15 -4.36 2.09
CA PHE A 170 -6.63 -3.68 3.30
C PHE A 170 -8.11 -3.33 3.20
N CYS A 171 -8.75 -3.15 4.37
CA CYS A 171 -10.05 -2.50 4.49
C CYS A 171 -10.05 -1.61 5.74
N ILE A 172 -10.48 -0.35 5.60
CA ILE A 172 -10.61 0.62 6.69
C ILE A 172 -12.08 0.99 6.84
N PHE A 173 -12.60 0.87 8.05
CA PHE A 173 -14.00 1.12 8.37
C PHE A 173 -14.19 2.51 8.99
N HIS A 174 -15.24 3.19 8.54
CA HIS A 174 -15.74 4.44 9.13
C HIS A 174 -17.26 4.47 9.01
N ASP A 175 -17.95 4.63 10.14
CA ASP A 175 -19.41 4.53 10.24
C ASP A 175 -19.98 3.26 9.56
N SER A 176 -20.82 3.44 8.53
CA SER A 176 -21.43 2.34 7.75
C SER A 176 -20.65 1.96 6.50
N LYS A 177 -19.46 2.54 6.28
CA LYS A 177 -18.66 2.35 5.06
C LYS A 177 -17.34 1.65 5.34
N ALA A 178 -16.82 1.03 4.29
CA ALA A 178 -15.52 0.42 4.22
C ALA A 178 -14.80 0.92 2.96
N LEU A 179 -13.58 1.42 3.12
CA LEU A 179 -12.66 1.66 2.02
C LEU A 179 -11.70 0.48 1.95
N CYS A 180 -11.78 -0.29 0.88
CA CYS A 180 -10.93 -1.45 0.65
C CYS A 180 -10.02 -1.23 -0.54
N GLY A 181 -8.90 -1.94 -0.58
CA GLY A 181 -7.96 -1.85 -1.68
C GLY A 181 -6.95 -2.99 -1.69
N ASN A 182 -6.36 -3.21 -2.86
CA ASN A 182 -5.31 -4.19 -3.05
C ASN A 182 -4.19 -3.64 -3.94
N GLY A 183 -2.97 -4.07 -3.68
CA GLY A 183 -1.78 -3.56 -4.36
C GLY A 183 -0.58 -4.47 -4.18
N LYS A 184 0.54 -4.06 -4.77
CA LYS A 184 1.82 -4.79 -4.69
C LYS A 184 2.81 -3.95 -3.88
N VAL A 185 3.56 -4.60 -2.98
CA VAL A 185 4.45 -3.91 -2.04
C VAL A 185 5.90 -4.40 -2.06
N ALA A 186 6.19 -5.57 -2.64
CA ALA A 186 7.57 -6.02 -2.84
C ALA A 186 7.70 -7.10 -3.93
N TYR A 187 8.92 -7.29 -4.43
CA TYR A 187 9.33 -8.56 -5.04
C TYR A 187 9.84 -9.50 -3.95
N VAL A 188 9.54 -10.80 -4.05
CA VAL A 188 9.90 -11.78 -3.00
C VAL A 188 11.40 -12.06 -2.98
N ASN A 189 12.02 -12.23 -4.16
CA ASN A 189 13.45 -12.55 -4.27
C ASN A 189 14.35 -11.30 -4.24
N GLU A 190 13.76 -10.12 -4.41
CA GLU A 190 14.45 -8.83 -4.32
C GLU A 190 13.71 -7.92 -3.32
N PRO A 191 13.71 -8.27 -2.02
CA PRO A 191 12.93 -7.54 -1.01
C PRO A 191 13.54 -6.16 -0.67
N GLN A 192 14.58 -5.73 -1.38
CA GLN A 192 15.20 -4.44 -1.17
C GLN A 192 14.18 -3.31 -1.44
N GLY A 193 13.95 -2.51 -0.40
CA GLY A 193 12.94 -1.46 -0.38
C GLY A 193 11.52 -2.02 -0.54
N ASP A 194 11.22 -3.08 0.21
CA ASP A 194 9.85 -3.47 0.55
C ASP A 194 9.05 -2.24 1.02
N LEU A 195 7.94 -1.98 0.33
CA LEU A 195 7.10 -0.81 0.52
C LEU A 195 6.01 -1.02 1.58
N THR A 196 5.95 -2.18 2.23
CA THR A 196 4.92 -2.53 3.22
C THR A 196 4.78 -1.47 4.30
N GLN A 197 5.89 -0.99 4.86
CA GLN A 197 5.82 0.04 5.92
C GLN A 197 5.37 1.40 5.38
N HIS A 198 5.83 1.80 4.19
CA HIS A 198 5.37 3.03 3.55
C HIS A 198 3.88 2.99 3.19
N ALA A 199 3.40 1.83 2.74
CA ALA A 199 1.98 1.60 2.52
C ALA A 199 1.19 1.73 3.83
N ILE A 200 1.61 1.08 4.92
CA ILE A 200 0.97 1.20 6.23
C ILE A 200 0.94 2.65 6.73
N GLU A 201 2.04 3.39 6.56
CA GLU A 201 2.12 4.82 6.91
C GLU A 201 1.11 5.64 6.11
N ILE A 202 1.00 5.42 4.80
CA ILE A 202 0.01 6.08 3.95
C ILE A 202 -1.42 5.73 4.39
N LEU A 203 -1.72 4.45 4.63
CA LEU A 203 -3.04 4.01 5.08
C LEU A 203 -3.46 4.67 6.40
N ARG A 204 -2.51 4.90 7.32
CA ARG A 204 -2.77 5.62 8.59
C ARG A 204 -3.12 7.09 8.40
N THR A 205 -2.77 7.69 7.25
CA THR A 205 -3.11 9.08 6.94
C THR A 205 -4.49 9.26 6.32
N ILE A 206 -5.18 8.15 6.01
CA ILE A 206 -6.52 8.19 5.42
C ILE A 206 -7.48 8.85 6.41
N GLU A 207 -8.27 9.78 5.91
CA GLU A 207 -9.30 10.48 6.64
C GLU A 207 -10.58 10.48 5.83
N PHE A 208 -11.68 10.01 6.41
CA PHE A 208 -13.01 10.10 5.84
C PHE A 208 -13.54 11.52 6.08
N LEU A 209 -13.72 12.26 5.00
CA LEU A 209 -14.26 13.61 4.99
C LEU A 209 -15.79 13.56 4.95
N PRO A 210 -16.46 14.64 5.37
CA PRO A 210 -17.89 14.79 5.15
C PRO A 210 -18.26 14.65 3.67
N ASP A 211 -19.42 14.06 3.41
CA ASP A 211 -19.95 13.97 2.06
C ASP A 211 -20.10 15.36 1.44
N VAL A 212 -19.70 15.48 0.16
CA VAL A 212 -19.97 16.68 -0.62
C VAL A 212 -21.45 16.61 -1.03
N PRO A 213 -22.26 17.65 -0.75
CA PRO A 213 -23.64 17.69 -1.24
C PRO A 213 -23.65 17.48 -2.75
N ALA A 214 -24.52 16.60 -3.24
CA ALA A 214 -24.67 16.41 -4.68
C ALA A 214 -25.04 17.78 -5.29
N VAL A 215 -24.18 18.30 -6.17
CA VAL A 215 -24.55 19.45 -7.00
C VAL A 215 -25.60 18.91 -7.96
N GLU A 216 -26.87 19.19 -7.70
CA GLU A 216 -27.92 18.83 -8.65
C GLU A 216 -27.56 19.40 -10.02
N PRO A 217 -27.61 18.60 -11.09
CA PRO A 217 -27.33 19.12 -12.42
C PRO A 217 -28.34 20.24 -12.69
N VAL A 218 -27.82 21.44 -12.99
CA VAL A 218 -28.65 22.57 -13.42
C VAL A 218 -29.40 22.09 -14.66
N LYS A 219 -30.71 21.86 -14.50
CA LYS A 219 -31.59 21.57 -15.63
C LYS A 219 -31.51 22.78 -16.57
N GLN A 220 -30.90 22.58 -17.74
CA GLN A 220 -30.97 23.52 -18.85
C GLN A 220 -32.36 23.49 -19.48
#